data_AF-A0A6J1AER9-F1
#
_entry.id   AF-A0A6J1AER9-F1
#
_cell.length_a   1.000
_cell.length_b   1.000
_cell.length_c   1.000
_cell.angle_alpha   90.00
_cell.angle_beta   90.00
_cell.angle_gamma   90.00
#
_symmetry.space_group_name_H-M   'P 1'
#
loop_
_entity.id
_entity.type
_entity.pdbx_description
1 polymer ?
#
loop_
_entity_poly.entity_id
_entity_poly.type
_entity_poly.pdbx_seq_one_letter_code
_entity_poly.pdbx_strand_id
1 'polypeptide(L)'
;MVKSRLSSKFAGCLVSSLILNLLFIFNIYVGGQWNLSWSSRAAAEAEAVAATSCSGHGRAYLDGLVVDGNTGPVCECNACYTGPDCSQYIPHCVANGDGGDPLFLEPFWLQHAASSALVVAGWHRMSYSFDGSTVISKELERLIRKVHALVGNAVTENRFIIFGTGSTQVLSAAAYALSLENSSSPAGVVASVPYYALYKEQAEYFSSEKFKFQGDAYAWRNKSDTSTNMIEVVTSPNNPDGRLNKAILQGPNVKTIYDRAYYWPHYTPITTPADEDLMVFTLSKLSGHAGSRFGWAVVKDENVFNRMTIHMQLSSIGVSRDSQLRAFKLLKAALEGEGRELFDFAYQTMKTRWERLIRTLSFSKRFSVQKINPQYCTFYNKVREFSPAYAWLKCERKEDKDCYAVLKEAKIIGRQGNMFGSEDRYVRLSLVRSQDDFDILIEHLNKLVSEEDGAKIM
;
A
#
# COMPACT_ATOMS: atom_id res chain seq x y z
N MET A 1 -30.62 4.01 77.89
CA MET A 1 -30.41 2.80 77.06
C MET A 1 -31.64 2.55 76.22
N VAL A 2 -31.64 2.97 74.94
CA VAL A 2 -32.63 2.52 73.96
C VAL A 2 -31.87 1.63 72.98
N LYS A 3 -31.95 0.30 73.18
CA LYS A 3 -31.43 -0.65 72.20
C LYS A 3 -32.34 -0.57 70.98
N SER A 4 -31.89 0.18 69.98
CA SER A 4 -32.41 0.12 68.61
C SER A 4 -32.31 -1.32 68.12
N ARG A 5 -33.41 -2.09 68.25
CA ARG A 5 -33.60 -3.34 67.51
C ARG A 5 -33.83 -2.94 66.06
N LEU A 6 -32.75 -2.76 65.31
CA LEU A 6 -32.83 -2.79 63.86
C LEU A 6 -33.44 -4.16 63.51
N SER A 7 -34.70 -4.15 63.08
CA SER A 7 -35.46 -5.37 62.85
C SER A 7 -34.69 -6.25 61.86
N SER A 8 -34.50 -7.54 62.20
CA SER A 8 -33.88 -8.53 61.29
C SER A 8 -34.51 -8.51 59.89
N LYS A 9 -35.78 -8.10 59.79
CA LYS A 9 -36.51 -7.90 58.53
C LYS A 9 -35.95 -6.74 57.70
N PHE A 10 -35.58 -5.62 58.33
CA PHE A 10 -34.97 -4.47 57.64
C PHE A 10 -33.57 -4.80 57.08
N ALA A 11 -32.76 -5.52 57.86
CA ALA A 11 -31.47 -6.00 57.39
C ALA A 11 -31.62 -6.99 56.23
N GLY A 12 -32.58 -7.91 56.31
CA GLY A 12 -32.93 -8.83 55.21
C GLY A 12 -33.36 -8.09 53.94
N CYS A 13 -34.26 -7.11 54.04
CA CYS A 13 -34.72 -6.31 52.90
C CYS A 13 -33.58 -5.50 52.25
N LEU A 14 -32.65 -4.95 53.04
CA LEU A 14 -31.50 -4.22 52.53
C LEU A 14 -30.55 -5.14 51.74
N VAL A 15 -30.25 -6.32 52.28
CA VAL A 15 -29.40 -7.32 51.61
C VAL A 15 -30.05 -7.83 50.33
N SER A 16 -31.35 -8.14 50.36
CA SER A 16 -32.09 -8.53 49.16
C SER A 16 -32.12 -7.43 48.10
N SER A 17 -32.27 -6.17 48.51
CA SER A 17 -32.21 -5.01 47.60
C SER A 17 -30.82 -4.83 46.97
N LEU A 18 -29.74 -4.99 47.75
CA LEU A 18 -28.37 -4.93 47.24
C LEU A 18 -28.08 -6.05 46.24
N ILE A 19 -28.50 -7.29 46.54
CA ILE A 19 -28.34 -8.44 45.64
C ILE A 19 -29.14 -8.21 44.35
N LEU A 20 -30.39 -7.75 44.46
CA LEU A 20 -31.24 -7.51 43.28
C LEU A 20 -30.67 -6.39 42.40
N ASN A 21 -30.17 -5.31 43.01
CA ASN A 21 -29.51 -4.22 42.27
C ASN A 21 -28.19 -4.68 41.64
N LEU A 22 -27.38 -5.50 42.32
CA LEU A 22 -26.18 -6.10 41.73
C LEU A 22 -26.52 -7.03 40.57
N LEU A 23 -27.59 -7.83 40.68
CA LEU A 23 -28.08 -8.67 39.59
C LEU A 23 -28.59 -7.82 38.42
N PHE A 24 -29.29 -6.71 38.66
CA PHE A 24 -29.69 -5.81 37.60
C PHE A 24 -28.51 -5.08 36.97
N ILE A 25 -27.53 -4.63 37.74
CA ILE A 25 -26.29 -4.02 37.23
C ILE A 25 -25.54 -5.06 36.39
N PHE A 26 -25.38 -6.29 36.88
CA PHE A 26 -24.74 -7.36 36.12
C PHE A 26 -25.54 -7.69 34.85
N ASN A 27 -26.86 -7.78 34.92
CA ASN A 27 -27.67 -8.12 33.75
C ASN A 27 -27.77 -6.96 32.72
N ILE A 28 -27.72 -5.71 33.17
CA ILE A 28 -27.74 -4.52 32.31
C ILE A 28 -26.36 -4.27 31.68
N TYR A 29 -25.27 -4.37 32.46
CA TYR A 29 -23.91 -4.11 31.99
C TYR A 29 -23.23 -5.34 31.37
N VAL A 30 -23.61 -6.56 31.75
CA VAL A 30 -23.03 -7.82 31.25
C VAL A 30 -24.02 -8.59 30.37
N GLY A 31 -25.34 -8.54 30.64
CA GLY A 31 -26.33 -9.35 29.92
C GLY A 31 -26.85 -8.74 28.60
N GLY A 32 -26.97 -7.40 28.52
CA GLY A 32 -27.58 -6.72 27.37
C GLY A 32 -26.63 -6.41 26.20
N GLN A 33 -25.34 -6.21 26.47
CA GLN A 33 -24.35 -5.80 25.46
C GLN A 33 -23.43 -6.94 24.95
N TRP A 34 -23.45 -8.12 25.58
CA TRP A 34 -22.40 -9.15 25.38
C TRP A 34 -22.89 -10.55 24.98
N ASN A 35 -24.17 -10.75 24.65
CA ASN A 35 -24.60 -12.02 24.05
C ASN A 35 -24.31 -12.05 22.54
N LEU A 36 -23.04 -11.86 22.17
CA LEU A 36 -22.56 -12.34 20.88
C LEU A 36 -22.86 -13.85 20.84
N SER A 37 -23.51 -14.31 19.77
CA SER A 37 -23.94 -15.69 19.63
C SER A 37 -22.95 -16.47 18.76
N TRP A 38 -23.22 -16.56 17.46
CA TRP A 38 -22.43 -17.34 16.51
C TRP A 38 -21.05 -16.73 16.23
N SER A 39 -20.88 -15.42 16.41
CA SER A 39 -19.63 -14.71 16.11
C SER A 39 -18.59 -14.78 17.22
N SER A 40 -18.97 -15.17 18.45
CA SER A 40 -18.12 -15.12 19.63
C SER A 40 -16.87 -15.97 19.48
N ARG A 41 -17.01 -17.15 18.87
CA ARG A 41 -15.88 -18.06 18.65
C ARG A 41 -14.86 -17.47 17.70
N ALA A 42 -15.30 -16.96 16.54
CA ALA A 42 -14.42 -16.36 15.55
C ALA A 42 -13.72 -15.10 16.10
N ALA A 43 -14.43 -14.29 16.88
CA ALA A 43 -13.85 -13.13 17.55
C ALA A 43 -12.78 -13.54 18.58
N ALA A 44 -13.08 -14.54 19.42
CA ALA A 44 -12.14 -15.04 20.42
C ALA A 44 -10.89 -15.67 19.79
N GLU A 45 -11.03 -16.44 18.70
CA GLU A 45 -9.90 -17.01 17.97
C GLU A 45 -9.00 -15.90 17.37
N ALA A 46 -9.59 -14.86 16.77
CA ALA A 46 -8.85 -13.73 16.23
C ALA A 46 -8.10 -12.94 17.33
N GLU A 47 -8.74 -12.65 18.45
CA GLU A 47 -8.09 -11.98 19.59
C GLU A 47 -6.98 -12.83 20.21
N ALA A 48 -7.20 -14.14 20.35
CA ALA A 48 -6.19 -15.05 20.89
C ALA A 48 -4.92 -15.08 20.03
N VAL A 49 -5.06 -15.17 18.71
CA VAL A 49 -3.92 -15.15 17.79
C VAL A 49 -3.23 -13.79 17.81
N ALA A 50 -3.98 -12.69 17.78
CA ALA A 50 -3.42 -11.33 17.84
C ALA A 50 -2.69 -11.04 19.16
N ALA A 51 -3.08 -11.71 20.26
CA ALA A 51 -2.42 -11.63 21.56
C ALA A 51 -1.13 -12.47 21.65
N THR A 52 -0.78 -13.25 20.63
CA THR A 52 0.47 -14.02 20.60
C THR A 52 1.66 -13.07 20.63
N SER A 53 2.50 -13.20 21.66
CA SER A 53 3.69 -12.36 21.82
C SER A 53 4.76 -12.76 20.82
N CYS A 54 5.02 -11.90 19.84
CA CYS A 54 6.10 -12.04 18.85
C CYS A 54 7.18 -10.94 19.01
N SER A 55 7.42 -10.52 20.25
CA SER A 55 8.53 -9.62 20.68
C SER A 55 8.62 -8.25 19.97
N GLY A 56 7.56 -7.81 19.30
CA GLY A 56 7.57 -6.60 18.47
C GLY A 56 8.30 -6.77 17.12
N HIS A 57 8.86 -7.96 16.86
CA HIS A 57 9.64 -8.29 15.66
C HIS A 57 8.94 -9.35 14.80
N GLY A 58 7.63 -9.52 14.97
CA GLY A 58 6.83 -10.48 14.24
C GLY A 58 5.35 -10.40 14.62
N ARG A 59 4.56 -11.29 14.05
CA ARG A 59 3.13 -11.45 14.37
C ARG A 59 2.66 -12.86 14.04
N ALA A 60 1.58 -13.31 14.65
CA ALA A 60 0.89 -14.55 14.27
C ALA A 60 -0.40 -14.22 13.51
N TYR A 61 -0.81 -15.10 12.59
CA TYR A 61 -2.05 -14.99 11.84
C TYR A 61 -2.90 -16.24 12.01
N LEU A 62 -4.22 -16.09 11.86
CA LEU A 62 -5.18 -17.17 12.09
C LEU A 62 -4.93 -18.39 11.19
N ASP A 63 -4.45 -18.13 9.97
CA ASP A 63 -4.04 -19.12 8.97
C ASP A 63 -2.52 -19.38 8.95
N GLY A 64 -1.81 -18.92 9.97
CA GLY A 64 -0.37 -19.17 10.13
C GLY A 64 -0.05 -20.65 10.34
N LEU A 65 1.20 -21.02 10.05
CA LEU A 65 1.67 -22.40 10.18
C LEU A 65 1.53 -22.90 11.63
N VAL A 66 0.93 -24.08 11.83
CA VAL A 66 0.88 -24.77 13.12
C VAL A 66 1.91 -25.89 13.09
N VAL A 67 2.84 -25.89 14.04
CA VAL A 67 3.90 -26.90 14.16
C VAL A 67 3.52 -27.91 15.26
N ASP A 68 3.89 -29.18 15.06
CA ASP A 68 3.61 -30.27 16.00
C ASP A 68 4.05 -29.90 17.44
N GLY A 69 3.10 -30.00 18.37
CA GLY A 69 3.32 -29.66 19.79
C GLY A 69 2.90 -28.24 20.18
N ASN A 70 2.60 -27.36 19.23
CA ASN A 70 2.04 -26.03 19.52
C ASN A 70 0.51 -26.03 19.53
N THR A 71 -0.09 -25.25 20.41
CA THR A 71 -1.56 -25.07 20.52
C THR A 71 -2.11 -24.01 19.56
N GLY A 72 -1.27 -23.36 18.76
CA GLY A 72 -1.64 -22.28 17.86
C GLY A 72 -0.59 -21.97 16.79
N PRO A 73 -0.87 -21.01 15.89
CA PRO A 73 0.03 -20.62 14.81
C PRO A 73 1.34 -20.01 15.34
N VAL A 74 2.45 -20.26 14.64
CA VAL A 74 3.77 -19.70 15.00
C VAL A 74 3.89 -18.24 14.57
N CYS A 75 4.80 -17.50 15.23
CA CYS A 75 5.13 -16.15 14.82
C CYS A 75 5.81 -16.12 13.43
N GLU A 76 5.34 -15.23 12.57
CA GLU A 76 6.00 -14.81 11.34
C GLU A 76 6.87 -13.58 11.63
N CYS A 77 8.19 -13.78 11.60
CA CYS A 77 9.16 -12.77 11.99
C CYS A 77 9.44 -11.75 10.88
N ASN A 78 9.75 -10.51 11.29
CA ASN A 78 10.37 -9.50 10.45
C ASN A 78 11.73 -10.01 9.95
N ALA A 79 12.24 -9.39 8.88
CA ALA A 79 13.55 -9.71 8.36
C ALA A 79 14.62 -9.60 9.47
N CYS A 80 15.54 -10.56 9.51
CA CYS A 80 16.64 -10.65 10.49
C CYS A 80 16.25 -11.06 11.91
N TYR A 81 15.01 -11.46 12.16
CA TYR A 81 14.57 -12.02 13.44
C TYR A 81 14.13 -13.47 13.30
N THR A 82 14.35 -14.26 14.35
CA THR A 82 14.03 -15.68 14.42
C THR A 82 13.70 -16.10 15.85
N GLY A 83 13.50 -17.39 16.06
CA GLY A 83 13.02 -17.97 17.30
C GLY A 83 11.49 -18.04 17.36
N PRO A 84 10.94 -18.77 18.33
CA PRO A 84 9.50 -19.02 18.43
C PRO A 84 8.66 -17.74 18.63
N ASP A 85 9.27 -16.69 19.19
CA ASP A 85 8.65 -15.39 19.50
C ASP A 85 9.33 -14.23 18.76
N CYS A 86 10.16 -14.51 17.75
CA CYS A 86 10.92 -13.53 16.99
C CYS A 86 11.87 -12.64 17.81
N SER A 87 12.25 -13.03 19.04
CA SER A 87 13.16 -12.24 19.89
C SER A 87 14.63 -12.31 19.46
N GLN A 88 15.02 -13.32 18.68
CA GLN A 88 16.42 -13.59 18.39
C GLN A 88 16.86 -12.90 17.11
N TYR A 89 17.79 -11.96 17.22
CA TYR A 89 18.41 -11.32 16.07
C TYR A 89 19.38 -12.28 15.37
N ILE A 90 19.31 -12.37 14.04
CA ILE A 90 20.19 -13.18 13.20
C ILE A 90 21.50 -12.40 12.94
N PRO A 91 22.67 -12.86 13.44
CA PRO A 91 23.93 -12.17 13.21
C PRO A 91 24.28 -12.09 11.73
N HIS A 92 24.94 -10.98 11.32
CA HIS A 92 25.36 -10.74 9.94
C HIS A 92 24.22 -10.78 8.91
N CYS A 93 23.00 -10.47 9.34
CA CYS A 93 21.86 -10.41 8.44
C CYS A 93 22.05 -9.35 7.35
N VAL A 94 21.33 -9.54 6.25
CA VAL A 94 21.35 -8.65 5.08
C VAL A 94 20.16 -7.72 5.15
N ALA A 95 20.39 -6.41 5.07
CA ALA A 95 19.34 -5.41 5.02
C ALA A 95 18.52 -5.56 3.73
N ASN A 96 17.21 -5.80 3.86
CA ASN A 96 16.30 -5.93 2.72
C ASN A 96 15.65 -4.58 2.38
N GLY A 97 16.29 -3.81 1.50
CA GLY A 97 15.75 -2.58 0.92
C GLY A 97 15.06 -2.77 -0.43
N ASP A 98 14.70 -3.99 -0.83
CA ASP A 98 14.30 -4.27 -2.20
C ASP A 98 12.79 -4.15 -2.47
N GLY A 99 12.01 -4.96 -1.75
CA GLY A 99 10.56 -5.07 -1.94
C GLY A 99 9.83 -3.80 -1.53
N GLY A 100 8.93 -3.31 -2.38
CA GLY A 100 8.07 -2.16 -2.09
C GLY A 100 6.89 -2.51 -1.17
N ASP A 101 7.05 -3.42 -0.21
CA ASP A 101 5.97 -3.89 0.65
C ASP A 101 5.67 -2.86 1.76
N PRO A 102 4.46 -2.26 1.80
CA PRO A 102 4.17 -1.09 2.63
C PRO A 102 3.81 -1.42 4.09
N LEU A 103 4.64 -2.24 4.74
CA LEU A 103 4.47 -2.67 6.13
C LEU A 103 4.58 -1.53 7.16
N PHE A 104 5.12 -0.37 6.77
CA PHE A 104 5.19 0.82 7.65
C PHE A 104 3.81 1.31 8.13
N LEU A 105 2.72 0.90 7.47
CA LEU A 105 1.35 1.25 7.83
C LEU A 105 0.71 0.26 8.81
N GLU A 106 1.34 -0.88 9.10
CA GLU A 106 0.78 -1.85 10.04
C GLU A 106 0.57 -1.28 11.45
N PRO A 107 1.51 -0.50 12.05
CA PRO A 107 1.29 0.05 13.39
C PRO A 107 0.05 0.94 13.50
N PHE A 108 -0.33 1.63 12.42
CA PHE A 108 -1.59 2.38 12.36
C PHE A 108 -2.79 1.43 12.51
N TRP A 109 -2.85 0.35 11.75
CA TRP A 109 -3.98 -0.58 11.81
C TRP A 109 -4.10 -1.32 13.13
N LEU A 110 -2.98 -1.57 13.81
CA LEU A 110 -2.98 -2.12 15.18
C LEU A 110 -3.64 -1.15 16.19
N GLN A 111 -3.41 0.15 16.04
CA GLN A 111 -4.06 1.18 16.86
C GLN A 111 -5.55 1.34 16.52
N HIS A 112 -5.97 0.93 15.33
CA HIS A 112 -7.35 0.96 14.85
C HIS A 112 -7.98 -0.44 14.74
N ALA A 113 -7.59 -1.38 15.60
CA ALA A 113 -8.03 -2.78 15.51
C ALA A 113 -9.57 -2.91 15.53
N ALA A 114 -10.25 -2.28 16.50
CA ALA A 114 -11.70 -2.39 16.64
C ALA A 114 -12.48 -1.75 15.48
N SER A 115 -12.05 -0.59 14.98
CA SER A 115 -12.76 0.10 13.88
C SER A 115 -12.49 -0.54 12.53
N SER A 116 -11.41 -1.31 12.38
CA SER A 116 -11.02 -1.96 11.12
C SER A 116 -11.29 -3.47 11.05
N ALA A 117 -11.56 -4.13 12.18
CA ALA A 117 -11.87 -5.56 12.23
C ALA A 117 -13.18 -5.94 11.52
N LEU A 118 -13.23 -7.17 10.99
CA LEU A 118 -14.39 -7.77 10.31
C LEU A 118 -14.70 -9.16 10.88
N VAL A 119 -15.98 -9.42 11.10
CA VAL A 119 -16.52 -10.78 11.21
C VAL A 119 -17.28 -11.08 9.93
N VAL A 120 -16.82 -12.09 9.19
CA VAL A 120 -17.43 -12.47 7.90
C VAL A 120 -18.27 -13.74 8.11
N ALA A 121 -19.58 -13.63 7.91
CA ALA A 121 -20.46 -14.79 7.98
C ALA A 121 -20.16 -15.78 6.84
N GLY A 122 -20.27 -17.08 7.10
CA GLY A 122 -19.96 -18.13 6.11
C GLY A 122 -20.80 -18.08 4.83
N TRP A 123 -21.96 -17.40 4.85
CA TRP A 123 -22.83 -17.19 3.70
C TRP A 123 -22.65 -15.81 3.04
N HIS A 124 -21.64 -15.03 3.44
CA HIS A 124 -21.42 -13.70 2.90
C HIS A 124 -21.13 -13.76 1.38
N ARG A 125 -22.06 -13.23 0.59
CA ARG A 125 -21.90 -13.01 -0.87
C ARG A 125 -21.34 -14.21 -1.64
N MET A 126 -21.91 -15.40 -1.41
CA MET A 126 -21.60 -16.62 -2.17
C MET A 126 -21.93 -16.50 -3.68
N SER A 127 -22.79 -15.54 -4.06
CA SER A 127 -23.15 -15.28 -5.46
C SER A 127 -21.99 -14.65 -6.25
N TYR A 128 -21.95 -14.93 -7.56
CA TYR A 128 -21.05 -14.25 -8.51
C TYR A 128 -21.33 -12.74 -8.64
N SER A 129 -22.56 -12.31 -8.40
CA SER A 129 -23.02 -10.94 -8.59
C SER A 129 -23.64 -10.33 -7.34
N PHE A 130 -23.56 -9.00 -7.27
CA PHE A 130 -24.41 -8.15 -6.45
C PHE A 130 -25.76 -7.94 -7.14
N ASP A 131 -26.71 -7.31 -6.42
CA ASP A 131 -27.99 -6.90 -6.97
C ASP A 131 -27.82 -6.07 -8.27
N GLY A 132 -28.62 -6.38 -9.29
CA GLY A 132 -28.51 -5.78 -10.61
C GLY A 132 -27.35 -6.35 -11.46
N SER A 133 -26.87 -7.56 -11.14
CA SER A 133 -25.86 -8.30 -11.91
C SER A 133 -24.47 -7.63 -11.99
N THR A 134 -24.18 -6.69 -11.10
CA THR A 134 -22.86 -6.03 -11.02
C THR A 134 -21.86 -6.85 -10.21
N VAL A 135 -20.57 -6.68 -10.52
CA VAL A 135 -19.43 -7.25 -9.77
C VAL A 135 -18.74 -6.20 -8.88
N ILE A 136 -19.36 -5.04 -8.68
CA ILE A 136 -18.81 -3.90 -7.95
C ILE A 136 -19.70 -3.56 -6.75
N SER A 137 -19.09 -3.51 -5.56
CA SER A 137 -19.76 -2.99 -4.36
C SER A 137 -19.97 -1.48 -4.46
N LYS A 138 -21.23 -1.06 -4.56
CA LYS A 138 -21.62 0.37 -4.61
C LYS A 138 -21.19 1.16 -3.35
N GLU A 139 -21.25 0.53 -2.18
CA GLU A 139 -20.80 1.17 -0.93
C GLU A 139 -19.28 1.36 -0.90
N LEU A 140 -18.51 0.41 -1.45
CA LEU A 140 -17.07 0.57 -1.59
C LEU A 140 -16.73 1.68 -2.58
N GLU A 141 -17.42 1.71 -3.73
CA GLU A 141 -17.27 2.78 -4.72
C GLU A 141 -17.54 4.16 -4.09
N ARG A 142 -18.61 4.28 -3.29
CA ARG A 142 -18.94 5.51 -2.55
C ARG A 142 -17.82 5.94 -1.61
N LEU A 143 -17.20 4.99 -0.89
CA LEU A 143 -16.06 5.31 -0.01
C LEU A 143 -14.79 5.67 -0.79
N ILE A 144 -14.55 5.05 -1.95
CA ILE A 144 -13.45 5.42 -2.85
C ILE A 144 -13.62 6.87 -3.33
N ARG A 145 -14.83 7.25 -3.74
CA ARG A 145 -15.14 8.64 -4.11
C ARG A 145 -14.93 9.58 -2.92
N LYS A 146 -15.39 9.19 -1.72
CA LYS A 146 -15.23 10.00 -0.50
C LYS A 146 -13.76 10.21 -0.12
N VAL A 147 -12.91 9.19 -0.21
CA VAL A 147 -11.48 9.35 0.11
C VAL A 147 -10.77 10.25 -0.89
N HIS A 148 -11.10 10.17 -2.18
CA HIS A 148 -10.56 11.08 -3.19
C HIS A 148 -11.03 12.53 -2.98
N ALA A 149 -12.30 12.73 -2.63
CA ALA A 149 -12.84 14.06 -2.32
C ALA A 149 -12.19 14.67 -1.06
N LEU A 150 -11.99 13.86 -0.01
CA LEU A 150 -11.32 14.30 1.22
C LEU A 150 -9.87 14.70 0.96
N VAL A 151 -9.11 13.88 0.23
CA VAL A 151 -7.70 14.14 -0.04
C VAL A 151 -7.53 15.25 -1.08
N GLY A 152 -8.49 15.40 -1.99
CA GLY A 152 -8.41 16.32 -3.12
C GLY A 152 -7.36 15.89 -4.15
N ASN A 153 -7.03 14.60 -4.25
CA ASN A 153 -6.01 14.08 -5.16
C ASN A 153 -6.54 13.65 -6.53
N ALA A 154 -7.85 13.44 -6.70
CA ALA A 154 -8.41 13.02 -7.98
C ALA A 154 -9.84 13.50 -8.18
N VAL A 155 -10.17 13.88 -9.42
CA VAL A 155 -11.54 14.14 -9.85
C VAL A 155 -12.21 12.80 -10.12
N THR A 156 -13.25 12.48 -9.34
CA THR A 156 -14.05 11.27 -9.52
C THR A 156 -15.49 11.56 -9.97
N GLU A 157 -15.95 12.80 -9.85
CA GLU A 157 -17.29 13.19 -10.30
C GLU A 157 -17.46 12.98 -11.81
N ASN A 158 -18.62 12.42 -12.22
CA ASN A 158 -18.90 12.08 -13.61
C ASN A 158 -17.79 11.21 -14.24
N ARG A 159 -17.25 10.25 -13.47
CA ARG A 159 -16.30 9.23 -13.91
C ARG A 159 -16.82 7.84 -13.57
N PHE A 160 -16.48 6.87 -14.40
CA PHE A 160 -16.68 5.46 -14.11
C PHE A 160 -15.58 4.94 -13.18
N ILE A 161 -15.92 3.98 -12.32
CA ILE A 161 -14.95 3.31 -11.45
C ILE A 161 -15.01 1.81 -11.73
N ILE A 162 -13.84 1.21 -11.96
CA ILE A 162 -13.69 -0.23 -12.15
C ILE A 162 -12.72 -0.80 -11.13
N PHE A 163 -13.00 -1.97 -10.59
CA PHE A 163 -12.12 -2.67 -9.63
C PHE A 163 -11.27 -3.73 -10.35
N GLY A 164 -10.08 -3.97 -9.81
CA GLY A 164 -9.20 -5.06 -10.23
C GLY A 164 -8.45 -5.66 -9.05
N THR A 165 -7.90 -6.85 -9.28
CA THR A 165 -7.08 -7.63 -8.35
C THR A 165 -5.70 -6.98 -8.22
N GLY A 166 -5.67 -5.85 -7.54
CA GLY A 166 -4.55 -4.92 -7.48
C GLY A 166 -4.47 -4.03 -8.73
N SER A 167 -3.66 -2.97 -8.66
CA SER A 167 -3.40 -2.13 -9.85
C SER A 167 -2.75 -2.92 -10.99
N THR A 168 -2.06 -4.03 -10.69
CA THR A 168 -1.50 -4.95 -11.69
C THR A 168 -2.53 -5.39 -12.73
N GLN A 169 -3.71 -5.86 -12.32
CA GLN A 169 -4.78 -6.26 -13.26
C GLN A 169 -5.45 -5.04 -13.90
N VAL A 170 -5.55 -3.92 -13.17
CA VAL A 170 -6.14 -2.68 -13.72
C VAL A 170 -5.28 -2.12 -14.86
N LEU A 171 -3.96 -2.16 -14.74
CA LEU A 171 -3.01 -1.72 -15.77
C LEU A 171 -3.12 -2.56 -17.04
N SER A 172 -3.22 -3.90 -16.91
CA SER A 172 -3.40 -4.78 -18.06
C SER A 172 -4.75 -4.57 -18.75
N ALA A 173 -5.81 -4.38 -17.97
CA ALA A 173 -7.13 -4.06 -18.50
C ALA A 173 -7.14 -2.72 -19.25
N ALA A 174 -6.42 -1.72 -18.72
CA ALA A 174 -6.29 -0.41 -19.35
C ALA A 174 -5.51 -0.50 -20.67
N ALA A 175 -4.38 -1.19 -20.70
CA ALA A 175 -3.61 -1.41 -21.93
C ALA A 175 -4.44 -2.16 -22.99
N TYR A 176 -5.16 -3.20 -22.58
CA TYR A 176 -6.10 -3.92 -23.44
C TYR A 176 -7.20 -3.00 -24.01
N ALA A 177 -7.85 -2.20 -23.17
CA ALA A 177 -8.99 -1.38 -23.55
C ALA A 177 -8.62 -0.20 -24.45
N LEU A 178 -7.43 0.36 -24.27
CA LEU A 178 -6.89 1.45 -25.08
C LEU A 178 -6.27 0.98 -26.40
N SER A 179 -6.05 -0.32 -26.57
CA SER A 179 -5.61 -0.89 -27.84
C SER A 179 -6.78 -0.92 -28.84
N LEU A 180 -6.54 -0.44 -30.06
CA LEU A 180 -7.58 -0.42 -31.11
C LEU A 180 -7.97 -1.84 -31.55
N GLU A 181 -9.27 -2.08 -31.77
CA GLU A 181 -9.78 -3.40 -32.15
C GLU A 181 -9.43 -3.83 -33.58
N ASN A 182 -9.30 -2.87 -34.52
CA ASN A 182 -9.10 -3.14 -35.95
C ASN A 182 -7.76 -2.58 -36.47
N SER A 183 -6.75 -2.43 -35.61
CA SER A 183 -5.43 -2.01 -36.08
C SER A 183 -4.66 -3.17 -36.70
N SER A 184 -3.98 -2.91 -37.81
CA SER A 184 -3.05 -3.87 -38.45
C SER A 184 -1.76 -4.08 -37.64
N SER A 185 -1.55 -3.33 -36.56
CA SER A 185 -0.37 -3.39 -35.72
C SER A 185 -0.72 -3.22 -34.24
N PRO A 186 0.00 -3.88 -33.31
CA PRO A 186 -0.20 -3.68 -31.88
C PRO A 186 0.08 -2.24 -31.46
N ALA A 187 -0.67 -1.73 -30.48
CA ALA A 187 -0.37 -0.45 -29.86
C ALA A 187 0.99 -0.49 -29.15
N GLY A 188 1.80 0.56 -29.32
CA GLY A 188 3.08 0.69 -28.63
C GLY A 188 2.88 1.19 -27.20
N VAL A 189 3.20 0.36 -26.22
CA VAL A 189 3.21 0.74 -24.80
C VAL A 189 4.58 1.29 -24.45
N VAL A 190 4.64 2.52 -23.95
CA VAL A 190 5.89 3.20 -23.58
C VAL A 190 5.80 3.79 -22.18
N ALA A 191 6.94 4.00 -21.55
CA ALA A 191 7.05 4.70 -20.27
C ALA A 191 8.36 5.49 -20.21
N SER A 192 8.37 6.66 -19.57
CA SER A 192 9.59 7.46 -19.44
C SER A 192 10.58 6.82 -18.48
N VAL A 193 11.84 6.65 -18.88
CA VAL A 193 12.91 6.13 -18.01
C VAL A 193 13.29 7.17 -16.93
N PRO A 194 13.47 6.76 -15.65
CA PRO A 194 13.21 5.43 -15.11
C PRO A 194 11.72 5.14 -14.91
N TYR A 195 11.29 3.92 -15.22
CA TYR A 195 9.89 3.48 -15.10
C TYR A 195 9.75 2.19 -14.29
N TYR A 196 8.54 1.89 -13.81
CA TYR A 196 8.26 0.64 -13.11
C TYR A 196 8.37 -0.58 -14.04
N ALA A 197 9.33 -1.47 -13.74
CA ALA A 197 9.64 -2.68 -14.50
C ALA A 197 8.42 -3.51 -14.96
N LEU A 198 7.37 -3.57 -14.13
CA LEU A 198 6.16 -4.35 -14.41
C LEU A 198 5.50 -3.96 -15.74
N TYR A 199 5.59 -2.69 -16.19
CA TYR A 199 4.98 -2.29 -17.46
C TYR A 199 5.56 -3.06 -18.65
N LYS A 200 6.89 -3.27 -18.65
CA LYS A 200 7.58 -4.09 -19.64
C LYS A 200 7.26 -5.57 -19.42
N GLU A 201 7.50 -6.06 -18.21
CA GLU A 201 7.36 -7.49 -17.86
C GLU A 201 5.95 -8.00 -18.17
N GLN A 202 4.93 -7.22 -17.83
CA GLN A 202 3.53 -7.58 -18.06
C GLN A 202 3.19 -7.61 -19.56
N ALA A 203 3.63 -6.60 -20.32
CA ALA A 203 3.36 -6.55 -21.76
C ALA A 203 4.07 -7.67 -22.52
N GLU A 204 5.30 -8.02 -22.13
CA GLU A 204 6.04 -9.16 -22.69
C GLU A 204 5.40 -10.49 -22.27
N TYR A 205 5.03 -10.64 -21.00
CA TYR A 205 4.39 -11.85 -20.48
C TYR A 205 3.07 -12.17 -21.19
N PHE A 206 2.20 -11.18 -21.37
CA PHE A 206 0.93 -11.41 -22.07
C PHE A 206 1.11 -11.73 -23.54
N SER A 207 2.23 -11.30 -24.16
CA SER A 207 2.54 -11.55 -25.58
C SER A 207 1.33 -11.29 -26.49
N SER A 208 0.60 -10.20 -26.22
CA SER A 208 -0.68 -9.91 -26.86
C SER A 208 -0.48 -9.37 -28.27
N GLU A 209 -1.36 -9.74 -29.20
CA GLU A 209 -1.45 -9.10 -30.52
C GLU A 209 -1.97 -7.65 -30.45
N LYS A 210 -2.55 -7.24 -29.32
CA LYS A 210 -3.15 -5.91 -29.15
C LYS A 210 -2.14 -4.82 -28.79
N PHE A 211 -1.10 -5.16 -28.05
CA PHE A 211 -0.12 -4.18 -27.58
C PHE A 211 1.25 -4.80 -27.31
N LYS A 212 2.30 -4.00 -27.43
CA LYS A 212 3.68 -4.40 -27.19
C LYS A 212 4.47 -3.30 -26.51
N PHE A 213 5.35 -3.65 -25.58
CA PHE A 213 6.27 -2.67 -24.99
C PHE A 213 7.30 -2.17 -26.00
N GLN A 214 7.44 -0.86 -26.12
CA GLN A 214 8.28 -0.17 -27.11
C GLN A 214 9.38 0.71 -26.46
N GLY A 215 9.63 0.53 -25.17
CA GLY A 215 10.74 1.17 -24.46
C GLY A 215 10.43 2.58 -23.96
N ASP A 216 11.47 3.42 -23.94
CA ASP A 216 11.43 4.78 -23.40
C ASP A 216 10.52 5.70 -24.23
N ALA A 217 9.58 6.37 -23.56
CA ALA A 217 8.69 7.34 -24.19
C ALA A 217 9.45 8.49 -24.88
N TYR A 218 10.63 8.90 -24.39
CA TYR A 218 11.41 9.97 -25.03
C TYR A 218 11.88 9.61 -26.44
N ALA A 219 12.13 8.33 -26.72
CA ALA A 219 12.52 7.85 -28.06
C ALA A 219 11.39 8.00 -29.10
N TRP A 220 10.17 8.28 -28.65
CA TRP A 220 8.98 8.43 -29.48
C TRP A 220 8.46 9.87 -29.59
N ARG A 221 8.97 10.80 -28.77
CA ARG A 221 8.50 12.19 -28.70
C ARG A 221 8.55 12.94 -30.03
N ASN A 222 9.59 12.71 -30.83
CA ASN A 222 9.81 13.39 -32.10
C ASN A 222 9.53 12.52 -33.32
N LYS A 223 9.02 11.30 -33.12
CA LYS A 223 8.64 10.45 -34.24
C LYS A 223 7.32 10.96 -34.78
N SER A 224 7.40 11.63 -35.92
CA SER A 224 6.27 12.24 -36.65
C SER A 224 5.31 11.22 -37.26
N ASP A 225 5.45 9.93 -36.93
CA ASP A 225 4.65 8.88 -37.53
C ASP A 225 3.26 8.88 -36.90
N THR A 226 2.34 9.60 -37.54
CA THR A 226 0.94 9.66 -37.18
C THR A 226 0.22 8.31 -37.35
N SER A 227 0.85 7.27 -37.90
CA SER A 227 0.20 5.96 -38.09
C SER A 227 0.26 5.04 -36.89
N THR A 228 1.23 5.24 -35.96
CA THR A 228 1.43 4.31 -34.84
C THR A 228 0.59 4.70 -33.63
N ASN A 229 -0.24 3.78 -33.15
CA ASN A 229 -1.02 3.96 -31.92
C ASN A 229 -0.13 3.76 -30.70
N MET A 230 -0.15 4.72 -29.78
CA MET A 230 0.71 4.71 -28.60
C MET A 230 -0.10 4.77 -27.32
N ILE A 231 0.35 4.03 -26.31
CA ILE A 231 -0.15 4.08 -24.95
C ILE A 231 1.03 4.47 -24.05
N GLU A 232 1.03 5.71 -23.58
CA GLU A 232 2.02 6.18 -22.61
C GLU A 232 1.55 5.87 -21.19
N VAL A 233 2.32 5.07 -20.46
CA VAL A 233 2.11 4.84 -19.03
C VAL A 233 2.88 5.88 -18.23
N VAL A 234 2.14 6.75 -17.53
CA VAL A 234 2.68 7.86 -16.76
C VAL A 234 2.51 7.58 -15.28
N THR A 235 3.60 7.27 -14.58
CA THR A 235 3.60 7.07 -13.12
C THR A 235 3.88 8.39 -12.42
N SER A 236 2.95 8.86 -11.57
CA SER A 236 3.12 10.14 -10.86
C SER A 236 2.44 10.13 -9.50
N PRO A 237 3.18 10.12 -8.38
CA PRO A 237 4.64 10.08 -8.26
C PRO A 237 5.28 8.84 -8.87
N ASN A 238 6.42 9.03 -9.51
CA ASN A 238 7.11 8.00 -10.27
C ASN A 238 7.76 6.93 -9.37
N ASN A 239 7.88 5.71 -9.91
CA ASN A 239 8.69 4.65 -9.33
C ASN A 239 9.88 4.43 -10.26
N PRO A 240 11.11 4.76 -9.83
CA PRO A 240 11.57 4.77 -8.44
C PRO A 240 11.71 6.16 -7.78
N ASP A 241 11.79 7.25 -8.55
CA ASP A 241 12.36 8.52 -8.07
C ASP A 241 11.35 9.49 -7.43
N GLY A 242 10.06 9.16 -7.37
CA GLY A 242 9.03 9.96 -6.70
C GLY A 242 8.65 11.26 -7.41
N ARG A 243 9.11 11.49 -8.65
CA ARG A 243 8.78 12.71 -9.40
C ARG A 243 7.33 12.72 -9.87
N LEU A 244 6.72 13.91 -9.92
CA LEU A 244 5.40 14.10 -10.50
C LEU A 244 5.48 14.19 -12.04
N ASN A 245 5.63 13.03 -12.69
CA ASN A 245 5.73 12.96 -14.14
C ASN A 245 4.43 13.39 -14.83
N LYS A 246 4.57 13.87 -16.07
CA LYS A 246 3.48 14.19 -16.98
C LYS A 246 3.69 13.44 -18.28
N ALA A 247 2.61 13.20 -19.03
CA ALA A 247 2.72 12.69 -20.39
C ALA A 247 3.62 13.59 -21.24
N ILE A 248 4.49 12.98 -22.03
CA ILE A 248 5.39 13.68 -22.96
C ILE A 248 5.03 13.45 -24.42
N LEU A 249 4.26 12.41 -24.71
CA LEU A 249 3.74 12.16 -26.05
C LEU A 249 2.47 12.97 -26.30
N GLN A 250 2.29 13.40 -27.54
CA GLN A 250 1.17 14.22 -27.97
C GLN A 250 0.66 13.71 -29.32
N GLY A 251 -0.64 13.89 -29.57
CA GLY A 251 -1.26 13.56 -30.84
C GLY A 251 -2.55 12.75 -30.69
N PRO A 252 -3.36 12.65 -31.76
CA PRO A 252 -4.68 12.00 -31.71
C PRO A 252 -4.60 10.48 -31.46
N ASN A 253 -3.48 9.85 -31.82
CA ASN A 253 -3.26 8.40 -31.68
C ASN A 253 -2.48 8.02 -30.40
N VAL A 254 -2.27 8.99 -29.51
CA VAL A 254 -1.66 8.78 -28.20
C VAL A 254 -2.75 8.69 -27.16
N LYS A 255 -2.73 7.63 -26.36
CA LYS A 255 -3.54 7.46 -25.15
C LYS A 255 -2.62 7.39 -23.94
N THR A 256 -3.15 7.75 -22.78
CA THR A 256 -2.36 7.78 -21.53
C THR A 256 -3.02 6.94 -20.45
N ILE A 257 -2.21 6.20 -19.70
CA ILE A 257 -2.59 5.54 -18.45
C ILE A 257 -1.82 6.24 -17.34
N TYR A 258 -2.51 6.96 -16.45
CA TYR A 258 -1.87 7.58 -15.29
C TYR A 258 -1.88 6.63 -14.11
N ASP A 259 -0.72 6.05 -13.77
CA ASP A 259 -0.54 5.26 -12.56
C ASP A 259 -0.30 6.19 -11.37
N ARG A 260 -1.32 6.30 -10.52
CA ARG A 260 -1.41 7.18 -9.36
C ARG A 260 -1.27 6.41 -8.05
N ALA A 261 -0.62 5.24 -8.06
CA ALA A 261 -0.43 4.40 -6.87
C ALA A 261 0.13 5.18 -5.66
N TYR A 262 1.06 6.11 -5.89
CA TYR A 262 1.71 6.90 -4.83
C TYR A 262 1.14 8.33 -4.67
N TYR A 263 0.04 8.69 -5.35
CA TYR A 263 -0.48 10.07 -5.30
C TYR A 263 -1.33 10.33 -4.05
N TRP A 264 -0.69 10.17 -2.89
CA TRP A 264 -1.27 10.31 -1.56
C TRP A 264 -0.39 11.22 -0.68
N PRO A 265 -0.95 11.91 0.33
CA PRO A 265 -0.21 12.78 1.25
C PRO A 265 0.97 12.10 1.98
N HIS A 266 0.96 10.76 2.02
CA HIS A 266 2.02 9.89 2.50
C HIS A 266 3.36 10.23 1.85
N TYR A 267 3.34 10.40 0.52
CA TYR A 267 4.54 10.36 -0.32
C TYR A 267 4.89 11.69 -0.95
N THR A 268 3.87 12.51 -1.23
CA THR A 268 4.00 13.73 -2.03
C THR A 268 3.06 14.83 -1.52
N PRO A 269 3.42 16.10 -1.70
CA PRO A 269 2.43 17.18 -1.73
C PRO A 269 1.32 16.87 -2.75
N ILE A 270 0.07 17.10 -2.36
CA ILE A 270 -1.06 17.12 -3.29
C ILE A 270 -1.14 18.53 -3.87
N THR A 271 -0.75 18.71 -5.13
CA THR A 271 -0.67 20.05 -5.74
C THR A 271 -1.97 20.45 -6.43
N THR A 272 -2.62 19.49 -7.06
CA THR A 272 -3.90 19.66 -7.76
C THR A 272 -4.63 18.31 -7.81
N PRO A 273 -5.97 18.29 -7.84
CA PRO A 273 -6.69 17.09 -8.22
C PRO A 273 -6.23 16.60 -9.60
N ALA A 274 -5.90 15.32 -9.69
CA ALA A 274 -5.64 14.65 -10.96
C ALA A 274 -6.96 14.52 -11.74
N ASP A 275 -6.96 14.86 -13.03
CA ASP A 275 -8.14 14.80 -13.89
C ASP A 275 -7.78 14.25 -15.28
N GLU A 276 -7.06 13.14 -15.31
CA GLU A 276 -6.71 12.48 -16.57
C GLU A 276 -7.79 11.47 -17.00
N ASP A 277 -7.76 11.07 -18.27
CA ASP A 277 -8.82 10.24 -18.87
C ASP A 277 -8.91 8.85 -18.26
N LEU A 278 -7.79 8.31 -17.81
CA LEU A 278 -7.68 7.02 -17.13
C LEU A 278 -6.61 7.11 -16.04
N MET A 279 -7.04 7.04 -14.79
CA MET A 279 -6.18 7.05 -13.60
C MET A 279 -6.29 5.72 -12.86
N VAL A 280 -5.16 5.15 -12.42
CA VAL A 280 -5.09 3.87 -11.70
C VAL A 280 -4.60 4.09 -10.28
N PHE A 281 -5.27 3.49 -9.31
CA PHE A 281 -4.94 3.56 -7.89
C PHE A 281 -4.92 2.16 -7.27
N THR A 282 -4.31 2.02 -6.10
CA THR A 282 -4.28 0.76 -5.36
C THR A 282 -4.40 0.97 -3.85
N LEU A 283 -5.11 0.05 -3.21
CA LEU A 283 -5.18 -0.04 -1.76
C LEU A 283 -3.80 -0.31 -1.16
N SER A 284 -2.93 -1.02 -1.89
CA SER A 284 -1.58 -1.40 -1.44
C SER A 284 -0.80 -0.19 -0.91
N LYS A 285 -0.76 0.91 -1.67
CA LYS A 285 0.02 2.11 -1.34
C LYS A 285 -0.78 3.17 -0.59
N LEU A 286 -2.10 3.00 -0.49
CA LEU A 286 -2.94 3.85 0.34
C LEU A 286 -2.95 3.37 1.81
N SER A 287 -3.26 2.10 2.04
CA SER A 287 -3.49 1.56 3.39
C SER A 287 -2.50 0.49 3.81
N GLY A 288 -1.50 0.15 3.01
CA GLY A 288 -0.54 -0.91 3.37
C GLY A 288 -1.03 -2.32 3.03
N HIS A 289 -2.28 -2.47 2.60
CA HIS A 289 -2.94 -3.77 2.40
C HIS A 289 -2.60 -4.41 1.05
N ALA A 290 -1.30 -4.56 0.77
CA ALA A 290 -0.80 -5.14 -0.48
C ALA A 290 -1.32 -6.57 -0.70
N GLY A 291 -1.43 -7.39 0.35
CA GLY A 291 -1.96 -8.75 0.28
C GLY A 291 -3.45 -8.84 -0.03
N SER A 292 -4.23 -7.76 0.15
CA SER A 292 -5.67 -7.76 -0.21
C SER A 292 -5.91 -7.69 -1.72
N ARG A 293 -4.85 -7.47 -2.51
CA ARG A 293 -4.89 -7.40 -3.98
C ARG A 293 -6.08 -6.57 -4.47
N PHE A 294 -6.21 -5.33 -4.01
CA PHE A 294 -7.29 -4.43 -4.43
C PHE A 294 -6.75 -3.16 -5.09
N GLY A 295 -7.27 -2.84 -6.27
CA GLY A 295 -7.00 -1.61 -7.00
C GLY A 295 -8.23 -1.17 -7.79
N TRP A 296 -8.21 0.08 -8.25
CA TRP A 296 -9.29 0.64 -9.04
C TRP A 296 -8.77 1.58 -10.11
N ALA A 297 -9.56 1.74 -11.17
CA ALA A 297 -9.39 2.79 -12.15
C ALA A 297 -10.53 3.81 -12.06
N VAL A 298 -10.21 5.07 -12.34
CA VAL A 298 -11.16 6.15 -12.57
C VAL A 298 -11.08 6.49 -14.06
N VAL A 299 -12.20 6.37 -14.77
CA VAL A 299 -12.24 6.40 -16.24
C VAL A 299 -13.26 7.43 -16.72
N LYS A 300 -12.87 8.28 -17.67
CA LYS A 300 -13.76 9.25 -18.32
C LYS A 300 -14.61 8.63 -19.41
N ASP A 301 -13.96 7.92 -20.34
CA ASP A 301 -14.60 7.39 -21.55
C ASP A 301 -15.36 6.09 -21.25
N GLU A 302 -16.65 6.08 -21.57
CA GLU A 302 -17.54 4.93 -21.36
C GLU A 302 -17.14 3.70 -22.19
N ASN A 303 -16.66 3.89 -23.42
CA ASN A 303 -16.20 2.78 -24.26
C ASN A 303 -14.95 2.13 -23.67
N VAL A 304 -14.02 2.94 -23.14
CA VAL A 304 -12.84 2.42 -22.43
C VAL A 304 -13.28 1.65 -21.18
N PHE A 305 -14.19 2.21 -20.39
CA PHE A 305 -14.75 1.53 -19.22
C PHE A 305 -15.41 0.18 -19.57
N ASN A 306 -16.21 0.14 -20.63
CA ASN A 306 -16.88 -1.07 -21.10
C ASN A 306 -15.86 -2.14 -21.56
N ARG A 307 -14.82 -1.75 -22.31
CA ARG A 307 -13.74 -2.66 -22.72
C ARG A 307 -12.92 -3.17 -21.54
N MET A 308 -12.62 -2.32 -20.55
CA MET A 308 -11.98 -2.76 -19.31
C MET A 308 -12.88 -3.75 -18.56
N THR A 309 -14.20 -3.54 -18.54
CA THR A 309 -15.17 -4.44 -17.93
C THR A 309 -15.18 -5.81 -18.61
N ILE A 310 -15.11 -5.86 -19.94
CA ILE A 310 -14.96 -7.12 -20.69
C ILE A 310 -13.68 -7.84 -20.26
N HIS A 311 -12.54 -7.15 -20.19
CA HIS A 311 -11.28 -7.74 -19.74
C HIS A 311 -11.39 -8.30 -18.32
N MET A 312 -11.98 -7.55 -17.38
CA MET A 312 -12.16 -8.01 -16.00
C MET A 312 -13.09 -9.22 -15.90
N GLN A 313 -14.14 -9.27 -16.72
CA GLN A 313 -15.05 -10.41 -16.76
C GLN A 313 -14.34 -11.67 -17.27
N LEU A 314 -13.57 -11.55 -18.35
CA LEU A 314 -12.88 -12.68 -18.98
C LEU A 314 -11.66 -13.16 -18.18
N SER A 315 -10.95 -12.26 -17.51
CA SER A 315 -9.73 -12.62 -16.77
C SER A 315 -10.00 -13.22 -15.39
N SER A 316 -11.05 -12.78 -14.69
CA SER A 316 -11.30 -13.24 -13.32
C SER A 316 -12.76 -13.18 -12.84
N ILE A 317 -13.71 -12.82 -13.69
CA ILE A 317 -15.14 -12.63 -13.29
C ILE A 317 -15.25 -11.58 -12.16
N GLY A 318 -14.46 -10.50 -12.29
CA GLY A 318 -14.37 -9.43 -11.31
C GLY A 318 -13.40 -9.70 -10.17
N VAL A 319 -13.64 -9.07 -9.00
CA VAL A 319 -12.74 -9.09 -7.83
C VAL A 319 -13.42 -9.78 -6.65
N SER A 320 -12.67 -10.57 -5.88
CA SER A 320 -13.11 -11.25 -4.66
C SER A 320 -13.99 -10.36 -3.77
N ARG A 321 -15.11 -10.92 -3.30
CA ARG A 321 -16.06 -10.21 -2.42
C ARG A 321 -15.45 -9.93 -1.05
N ASP A 322 -14.60 -10.82 -0.55
CA ASP A 322 -13.85 -10.63 0.69
C ASP A 322 -12.85 -9.48 0.57
N SER A 323 -12.16 -9.38 -0.57
CA SER A 323 -11.23 -8.27 -0.84
C SER A 323 -11.97 -6.93 -0.90
N GLN A 324 -13.14 -6.89 -1.53
CA GLN A 324 -13.98 -5.69 -1.54
C GLN A 324 -14.54 -5.35 -0.15
N LEU A 325 -14.99 -6.34 0.63
CA LEU A 325 -15.51 -6.13 1.99
C LEU A 325 -14.40 -5.59 2.90
N ARG A 326 -13.20 -6.17 2.82
CA ARG A 326 -12.03 -5.71 3.58
C ARG A 326 -11.64 -4.29 3.19
N ALA A 327 -11.54 -4.00 1.89
CA ALA A 327 -11.30 -2.63 1.40
C ALA A 327 -12.37 -1.65 1.90
N PHE A 328 -13.65 -2.05 1.90
CA PHE A 328 -14.75 -1.23 2.41
C PHE A 328 -14.57 -0.89 3.88
N LYS A 329 -14.27 -1.87 4.72
CA LYS A 329 -14.08 -1.64 6.16
C LYS A 329 -12.86 -0.77 6.45
N LEU A 330 -11.75 -1.00 5.75
CA LEU A 330 -10.53 -0.22 5.90
C LEU A 330 -10.72 1.24 5.49
N LEU A 331 -11.35 1.48 4.34
CA LEU A 331 -11.66 2.84 3.91
C LEU A 331 -12.68 3.51 4.83
N LYS A 332 -13.65 2.75 5.37
CA LYS A 332 -14.59 3.28 6.35
C LYS A 332 -13.86 3.74 7.61
N ALA A 333 -12.97 2.91 8.16
CA ALA A 333 -12.15 3.24 9.33
C ALA A 333 -11.21 4.43 9.07
N ALA A 334 -10.52 4.46 7.92
CA ALA A 334 -9.66 5.57 7.54
C ALA A 334 -10.42 6.90 7.35
N LEU A 335 -11.73 6.85 7.14
CA LEU A 335 -12.62 8.00 6.96
C LEU A 335 -13.45 8.32 8.22
N GLU A 336 -13.13 7.70 9.37
CA GLU A 336 -13.71 8.07 10.67
C GLU A 336 -13.21 9.45 11.12
N GLY A 337 -14.01 10.15 11.92
CA GLY A 337 -13.73 11.53 12.32
C GLY A 337 -13.55 12.46 11.12
N GLU A 338 -12.43 13.19 11.09
CA GLU A 338 -12.05 14.05 9.96
C GLU A 338 -11.36 13.27 8.81
N GLY A 339 -11.08 11.98 8.99
CA GLY A 339 -10.43 11.12 7.99
C GLY A 339 -8.97 11.47 7.68
N ARG A 340 -8.30 12.23 8.57
CA ARG A 340 -6.92 12.70 8.37
C ARG A 340 -5.85 11.81 9.00
N GLU A 341 -6.21 11.05 10.02
CA GLU A 341 -5.27 10.34 10.90
C GLU A 341 -4.33 9.38 10.16
N LEU A 342 -4.86 8.59 9.23
CA LEU A 342 -4.04 7.70 8.37
C LEU A 342 -2.98 8.49 7.58
N PHE A 343 -3.36 9.63 7.02
CA PHE A 343 -2.49 10.45 6.18
C PHE A 343 -1.43 11.18 7.02
N ASP A 344 -1.80 11.65 8.20
CA ASP A 344 -0.88 12.27 9.15
C ASP A 344 0.15 11.26 9.66
N PHE A 345 -0.30 10.09 10.13
CA PHE A 345 0.58 9.00 10.55
C PHE A 345 1.56 8.61 9.44
N ALA A 346 1.04 8.37 8.24
CA ALA A 346 1.83 7.90 7.11
C ALA A 346 2.86 8.97 6.68
N TYR A 347 2.44 10.24 6.61
CA TYR A 347 3.34 11.33 6.30
C TYR A 347 4.46 11.47 7.33
N GLN A 348 4.14 11.53 8.62
CA GLN A 348 5.17 11.70 9.65
C GLN A 348 6.18 10.55 9.65
N THR A 349 5.70 9.33 9.47
CA THR A 349 6.56 8.13 9.36
C THR A 349 7.49 8.25 8.15
N MET A 350 6.96 8.52 6.96
CA MET A 350 7.76 8.63 5.75
C MET A 350 8.73 9.81 5.76
N LYS A 351 8.30 10.95 6.32
CA LYS A 351 9.17 12.13 6.51
C LYS A 351 10.36 11.80 7.40
N THR A 352 10.12 11.20 8.57
CA THR A 352 11.17 10.83 9.52
C THR A 352 12.17 9.86 8.90
N ARG A 353 11.68 8.87 8.15
CA ARG A 353 12.53 7.91 7.43
C ARG A 353 13.38 8.58 6.36
N TRP A 354 12.78 9.48 5.57
CA TRP A 354 13.51 10.24 4.56
C TRP A 354 14.60 11.11 5.18
N GLU A 355 14.28 11.90 6.22
CA GLU A 355 15.25 12.78 6.90
C GLU A 355 16.42 11.98 7.50
N ARG A 356 16.14 10.84 8.14
CA ARG A 356 17.18 9.98 8.72
C ARG A 356 18.07 9.36 7.63
N LEU A 357 17.51 8.92 6.52
CA LEU A 357 18.29 8.42 5.38
C LEU A 357 19.20 9.51 4.79
N ILE A 358 18.65 10.69 4.50
CA ILE A 358 19.42 11.81 3.93
C ILE A 358 20.58 12.19 4.85
N ARG A 359 20.31 12.25 6.17
CA ARG A 359 21.36 12.51 7.16
C ARG A 359 22.45 11.45 7.13
N THR A 360 22.10 10.16 7.11
CA THR A 360 23.08 9.06 7.00
C THR A 360 23.92 9.16 5.73
N LEU A 361 23.30 9.41 4.58
CA LEU A 361 24.04 9.51 3.31
C LEU A 361 24.91 10.78 3.23
N SER A 362 24.56 11.85 3.95
CA SER A 362 25.31 13.11 3.93
C SER A 362 26.74 13.02 4.47
N PHE A 363 27.07 11.95 5.20
CA PHE A 363 28.43 11.70 5.70
C PHE A 363 29.41 11.24 4.61
N SER A 364 28.92 10.83 3.43
CA SER A 364 29.77 10.44 2.30
C SER A 364 29.39 11.18 1.02
N LYS A 365 30.38 11.37 0.13
CA LYS A 365 30.18 11.84 -1.25
C LYS A 365 30.06 10.68 -2.25
N ARG A 366 30.15 9.42 -1.81
CA ARG A 366 30.05 8.24 -2.67
C ARG A 366 28.65 8.05 -3.23
N PHE A 367 27.63 8.50 -2.50
CA PHE A 367 26.24 8.29 -2.87
C PHE A 367 25.51 9.61 -3.04
N SER A 368 24.56 9.64 -3.97
CA SER A 368 23.54 10.67 -4.05
C SER A 368 22.16 10.03 -4.15
N VAL A 369 21.12 10.82 -3.87
CA VAL A 369 19.72 10.43 -4.05
C VAL A 369 18.98 11.51 -4.83
N GLN A 370 17.75 11.20 -5.25
CA GLN A 370 16.91 12.16 -5.94
C GLN A 370 16.71 13.46 -5.13
N LYS A 371 16.67 14.58 -5.84
CA LYS A 371 16.33 15.90 -5.29
C LYS A 371 15.01 16.34 -5.90
N ILE A 372 14.04 16.67 -5.06
CA ILE A 372 12.73 17.17 -5.46
C ILE A 372 12.45 18.43 -4.64
N ASN A 373 12.17 19.55 -5.32
CA ASN A 373 11.90 20.80 -4.64
C ASN A 373 10.58 20.72 -3.86
N PRO A 374 10.49 21.34 -2.67
CA PRO A 374 9.24 21.44 -1.91
C PRO A 374 8.12 22.07 -2.75
N GLN A 375 6.89 21.64 -2.53
CA GLN A 375 5.71 22.17 -3.23
C GLN A 375 4.58 22.46 -2.25
N TYR A 376 3.67 23.33 -2.68
CA TYR A 376 2.45 23.60 -1.94
C TYR A 376 1.55 22.36 -1.94
N CYS A 377 1.12 21.92 -0.75
CA CYS A 377 0.20 20.82 -0.57
C CYS A 377 -1.18 21.37 -0.20
N THR A 378 -2.18 21.19 -1.06
CA THR A 378 -3.56 21.61 -0.83
C THR A 378 -4.19 20.86 0.34
N PHE A 379 -3.89 19.56 0.51
CA PHE A 379 -4.39 18.76 1.63
C PHE A 379 -3.96 19.33 3.00
N TYR A 380 -2.70 19.74 3.14
CA TYR A 380 -2.16 20.31 4.39
C TYR A 380 -2.17 21.83 4.46
N ASN A 381 -2.57 22.50 3.37
CA ASN A 381 -2.56 23.95 3.21
C ASN A 381 -1.20 24.60 3.57
N LYS A 382 -0.09 23.97 3.15
CA LYS A 382 1.28 24.47 3.40
C LYS A 382 2.27 23.95 2.36
N VAL A 383 3.39 24.67 2.20
CA VAL A 383 4.56 24.16 1.49
C VAL A 383 5.22 23.07 2.32
N ARG A 384 5.55 21.95 1.69
CA ARG A 384 6.25 20.84 2.34
C ARG A 384 7.12 20.06 1.36
N GLU A 385 8.09 19.35 1.91
CA GLU A 385 8.93 18.44 1.15
C GLU A 385 8.18 17.17 0.73
N PHE A 386 8.75 16.46 -0.25
CA PHE A 386 8.34 15.12 -0.62
C PHE A 386 8.83 14.13 0.45
N SER A 387 8.09 13.04 0.64
CA SER A 387 8.42 11.96 1.57
C SER A 387 8.34 10.61 0.83
N PRO A 388 9.21 10.42 -0.19
CA PRO A 388 9.01 9.40 -1.22
C PRO A 388 9.03 7.97 -0.65
N ALA A 389 8.32 7.06 -1.31
CA ALA A 389 8.30 5.64 -0.95
C ALA A 389 9.66 4.95 -1.08
N TYR A 390 10.55 5.50 -1.91
CA TYR A 390 11.85 4.91 -2.22
C TYR A 390 12.93 5.98 -2.27
N ALA A 391 14.16 5.58 -1.95
CA ALA A 391 15.36 6.31 -2.31
C ALA A 391 15.91 5.76 -3.62
N TRP A 392 16.15 6.65 -4.58
CA TRP A 392 16.80 6.34 -5.83
C TRP A 392 18.28 6.69 -5.71
N LEU A 393 19.02 5.75 -5.13
CA LEU A 393 20.43 5.90 -4.78
C LEU A 393 21.29 5.77 -6.04
N LYS A 394 22.25 6.67 -6.21
CA LYS A 394 23.28 6.59 -7.24
C LYS A 394 24.67 6.47 -6.62
N CYS A 395 25.49 5.57 -7.15
CA CYS A 395 26.92 5.53 -6.86
C CYS A 395 27.69 6.52 -7.75
N GLU A 396 28.35 7.51 -7.12
CA GLU A 396 29.02 8.62 -7.81
C GLU A 396 30.49 8.36 -8.14
N ARG A 397 31.14 7.43 -7.44
CA ARG A 397 32.54 7.08 -7.73
C ARG A 397 32.65 6.40 -9.09
N LYS A 398 33.73 6.67 -9.82
CA LYS A 398 33.88 6.16 -11.20
C LYS A 398 34.03 4.64 -11.23
N GLU A 399 34.66 4.08 -10.21
CA GLU A 399 34.90 2.66 -9.97
C GLU A 399 33.62 1.88 -9.61
N ASP A 400 32.66 2.52 -8.93
CA ASP A 400 31.37 1.92 -8.52
C ASP A 400 30.38 1.89 -9.71
N LYS A 401 30.73 1.17 -10.78
CA LYS A 401 29.87 1.05 -11.98
C LYS A 401 28.62 0.19 -11.73
N ASP A 402 28.76 -0.85 -10.90
CA ASP A 402 27.66 -1.68 -10.43
C ASP A 402 27.37 -1.30 -8.97
N CYS A 403 26.40 -0.40 -8.80
CA CYS A 403 26.03 0.10 -7.48
C CYS A 403 25.32 -0.98 -6.64
N TYR A 404 24.68 -1.95 -7.29
CA TYR A 404 24.07 -3.08 -6.59
C TYR A 404 25.14 -3.98 -5.98
N ALA A 405 26.23 -4.28 -6.70
CA ALA A 405 27.35 -5.04 -6.16
C ALA A 405 27.98 -4.36 -4.94
N VAL A 406 28.17 -3.03 -5.01
CA VAL A 406 28.67 -2.21 -3.89
C VAL A 406 27.80 -2.35 -2.65
N LEU A 407 26.48 -2.18 -2.80
CA LEU A 407 25.55 -2.32 -1.67
C LEU A 407 25.49 -3.77 -1.16
N LYS A 408 25.54 -4.75 -2.05
CA LYS A 408 25.50 -6.18 -1.68
C LYS A 408 26.72 -6.59 -0.86
N GLU A 409 27.90 -6.05 -1.15
CA GLU A 409 29.12 -6.24 -0.35
C GLU A 409 28.92 -5.69 1.07
N ALA A 410 28.27 -4.53 1.19
CA ALA A 410 27.87 -3.92 2.46
C ALA A 410 26.66 -4.60 3.14
N LYS A 411 26.21 -5.75 2.63
CA LYS A 411 25.04 -6.51 3.10
C LYS A 411 23.73 -5.73 3.00
N ILE A 412 23.54 -4.98 1.92
CA ILE A 412 22.29 -4.30 1.58
C ILE A 412 21.79 -4.84 0.23
N ILE A 413 20.55 -5.30 0.19
CA ILE A 413 19.86 -5.66 -1.06
C ILE A 413 18.89 -4.54 -1.41
N GLY A 414 18.99 -4.03 -2.64
CA GLY A 414 18.01 -3.14 -3.23
C GLY A 414 17.62 -3.60 -4.64
N ARG A 415 16.73 -2.86 -5.30
CA ARG A 415 16.31 -3.17 -6.68
C ARG A 415 17.28 -2.51 -7.67
N GLN A 416 17.95 -3.30 -8.51
CA GLN A 416 18.91 -2.83 -9.51
C GLN A 416 18.32 -1.80 -10.47
N GLY A 417 19.12 -0.82 -10.87
CA GLY A 417 18.65 0.30 -11.69
C GLY A 417 18.27 -0.06 -13.12
N ASN A 418 18.95 -1.05 -13.71
CA ASN A 418 18.67 -1.56 -15.06
C ASN A 418 17.26 -2.11 -15.23
N MET A 419 16.63 -2.63 -14.16
CA MET A 419 15.24 -3.09 -14.19
C MET A 419 14.26 -1.93 -14.46
N PHE A 420 14.66 -0.69 -14.17
CA PHE A 420 13.87 0.52 -14.43
C PHE A 420 14.24 1.19 -15.76
N GLY A 421 15.07 0.54 -16.59
CA GLY A 421 15.63 1.11 -17.82
C GLY A 421 16.78 2.10 -17.59
N SER A 422 17.31 2.20 -16.37
CA SER A 422 18.44 3.08 -16.03
C SER A 422 19.80 2.36 -16.03
N GLU A 423 20.88 3.10 -15.81
CA GLU A 423 22.23 2.53 -15.66
C GLU A 423 22.39 1.73 -14.34
N ASP A 424 23.35 0.79 -14.33
CA ASP A 424 23.70 -0.04 -13.16
C ASP A 424 24.29 0.76 -11.98
N ARG A 425 24.53 2.05 -12.18
CA ARG A 425 24.92 2.98 -11.10
C ARG A 425 23.79 3.33 -10.15
N TYR A 426 22.55 2.95 -10.46
CA TYR A 426 21.40 3.21 -9.60
C TYR A 426 20.90 1.96 -8.88
N VAL A 427 20.41 2.16 -7.66
CA VAL A 427 19.66 1.17 -6.89
C VAL A 427 18.46 1.85 -6.22
N ARG A 428 17.29 1.23 -6.29
CA ARG A 428 16.12 1.65 -5.52
C ARG A 428 16.13 0.97 -4.16
N LEU A 429 16.10 1.78 -3.09
CA LEU A 429 15.95 1.34 -1.70
C LEU A 429 14.55 1.67 -1.19
N SER A 430 13.89 0.68 -0.59
CA SER A 430 12.53 0.76 -0.06
C SER A 430 12.49 1.40 1.32
N LEU A 431 11.66 2.43 1.47
CA LEU A 431 11.45 3.13 2.74
C LEU A 431 10.09 2.80 3.36
N VAL A 432 9.30 1.94 2.73
CA VAL A 432 7.93 1.60 3.12
C VAL A 432 7.80 0.28 3.87
N ARG A 433 8.91 -0.44 4.10
CA ARG A 433 8.91 -1.73 4.82
C ARG A 433 8.69 -1.55 6.34
N SER A 434 8.89 -2.60 7.14
CA SER A 434 8.74 -2.54 8.59
C SER A 434 9.73 -1.55 9.22
N GLN A 435 9.56 -1.24 10.51
CA GLN A 435 10.52 -0.39 11.22
C GLN A 435 11.89 -1.10 11.36
N ASP A 436 11.89 -2.40 11.64
CA ASP A 436 13.11 -3.22 11.70
C ASP A 436 13.88 -3.20 10.37
N ASP A 437 13.20 -3.41 9.24
CA ASP A 437 13.82 -3.35 7.90
C ASP A 437 14.52 -1.99 7.68
N PHE A 438 13.88 -0.90 8.10
CA PHE A 438 14.43 0.45 7.94
C PHE A 438 15.60 0.70 8.88
N ASP A 439 15.52 0.28 10.14
CA ASP A 439 16.59 0.46 11.12
C ASP A 439 17.85 -0.31 10.73
N ILE A 440 17.69 -1.56 10.28
CA ILE A 440 18.79 -2.38 9.77
C ILE A 440 19.38 -1.73 8.51
N LEU A 441 18.56 -1.25 7.57
CA LEU A 441 19.06 -0.53 6.39
C LEU A 441 19.94 0.67 6.78
N ILE A 442 19.49 1.49 7.72
CA ILE A 442 20.25 2.66 8.19
C ILE A 442 21.54 2.24 8.91
N GLU A 443 21.51 1.17 9.70
CA GLU A 443 22.72 0.63 10.36
C GLU A 443 23.79 0.23 9.34
N HIS A 444 23.42 -0.54 8.31
CA HIS A 444 24.35 -0.95 7.27
C HIS A 444 24.86 0.23 6.43
N LEU A 445 23.99 1.19 6.09
CA LEU A 445 24.41 2.40 5.39
C LEU A 445 25.38 3.24 6.24
N ASN A 446 25.14 3.38 7.54
CA ASN A 446 26.04 4.09 8.46
C ASN A 446 27.44 3.44 8.48
N LYS A 447 27.51 2.10 8.55
CA LYS A 447 28.79 1.37 8.48
C LYS A 447 29.50 1.64 7.16
N LEU A 448 28.78 1.50 6.04
CA LEU A 448 29.31 1.72 4.69
C LEU A 448 29.87 3.13 4.49
N VAL A 449 29.16 4.17 4.94
CA VAL A 449 29.64 5.55 4.78
C VAL A 449 30.76 5.91 5.75
N SER A 450 30.86 5.25 6.91
CA SER A 450 31.90 5.53 7.92
C SER A 450 33.24 4.86 7.61
N GLU A 451 33.22 3.65 7.05
CA GLU A 451 34.44 2.94 6.62
C GLU A 451 35.24 3.72 5.57
N GLU A 452 34.57 4.57 4.79
CA GLU A 452 35.21 5.43 3.78
C GLU A 452 36.03 6.59 4.35
N ASP A 453 35.70 7.06 5.56
CA ASP A 453 36.49 8.10 6.22
C ASP A 453 37.68 7.50 6.98
N GLY A 454 37.54 6.28 7.50
CA GLY A 454 38.67 5.53 8.09
C GLY A 454 39.76 5.19 7.05
N ALA A 455 39.37 4.85 5.82
CA ALA A 455 40.30 4.57 4.72
C ALA A 455 41.01 5.81 4.14
N LYS A 456 40.62 7.04 4.53
CA LYS A 456 41.36 8.28 4.20
C LYS A 456 42.39 8.67 5.26
N ILE A 457 42.33 8.07 6.45
CA ILE A 457 43.18 8.39 7.61
C ILE A 457 44.31 7.36 7.79
N MET A 458 44.20 6.18 7.17
CA MET A 458 45.31 5.25 6.91
C MET A 458 45.90 5.53 5.54
#